data_AF-A0A842HXY3-F1
#
_entry.id   AF-A0A842HXY3-F1
#
_cell.length_a   1.000
_cell.length_b   1.000
_cell.length_c   1.000
_cell.angle_alpha   90.00
_cell.angle_beta   90.00
_cell.angle_gamma   90.00
#
_symmetry.space_group_name_H-M   'P 1'
#
loop_
_entity.id
_entity.type
_entity.pdbx_description
1 polymer ?
#
loop_
_entity_poly.entity_id
_entity_poly.type
_entity_poly.pdbx_seq_one_letter_code
_entity_poly.pdbx_strand_id
1 'polypeptide(L)'
;MLGAAAASTVVTVRPALAQTTGSIMSCEIPIPDPGMSGNFIAPDGSVVPPGTPGAFPPPGRNLVGEEVRDALQSGGSIRGYGYEQSQAYTNYIRRLQTGMSGFTCYASIQMSRG
;
A
#
# COMPACT_ATOMS: atom_id res chain seq x y z
N MET A 1 -41.14 -29.75 -18.08
CA MET A 1 -39.67 -29.89 -18.02
C MET A 1 -39.07 -28.49 -18.02
N LEU A 2 -38.65 -28.01 -16.85
CA LEU A 2 -37.87 -26.78 -16.68
C LEU A 2 -36.42 -27.08 -17.05
N GLY A 3 -35.80 -26.24 -17.88
CA GLY A 3 -34.37 -26.32 -18.20
C GLY A 3 -33.82 -24.91 -18.39
N ALA A 4 -33.27 -24.36 -17.31
CA ALA A 4 -32.72 -23.02 -17.25
C ALA A 4 -31.51 -22.86 -18.19
N ALA A 5 -31.53 -21.81 -19.00
CA ALA A 5 -30.35 -21.31 -19.70
C ALA A 5 -29.59 -20.37 -18.75
N ALA A 6 -28.47 -20.83 -18.20
CA ALA A 6 -27.51 -19.96 -17.53
C ALA A 6 -26.33 -19.72 -18.50
N ALA A 7 -26.37 -18.61 -19.23
CA ALA A 7 -25.21 -18.13 -19.97
C ALA A 7 -24.26 -17.47 -18.96
N SER A 8 -23.25 -18.22 -18.50
CA SER A 8 -22.18 -17.66 -17.69
C SER A 8 -21.22 -16.89 -18.59
N THR A 9 -21.36 -15.56 -18.66
CA THR A 9 -20.33 -14.71 -19.24
C THR A 9 -19.12 -14.73 -18.31
N VAL A 10 -18.10 -15.51 -18.68
CA VAL A 10 -16.81 -15.49 -18.02
C VAL A 10 -16.16 -14.13 -18.32
N VAL A 11 -16.34 -13.18 -17.40
CA VAL A 11 -15.59 -11.92 -17.44
C VAL A 11 -14.13 -12.29 -17.24
N THR A 12 -13.38 -12.32 -18.34
CA THR A 12 -11.94 -12.51 -18.31
C THR A 12 -11.33 -11.23 -17.77
N VAL A 13 -11.31 -11.10 -16.44
CA VAL A 13 -10.43 -10.14 -15.79
C VAL A 13 -9.04 -10.62 -16.13
N ARG A 14 -8.35 -9.93 -17.04
CA ARG A 14 -6.91 -10.08 -17.15
C ARG A 14 -6.36 -9.53 -15.84
N PRO A 15 -5.87 -10.35 -14.89
CA PRO A 15 -5.01 -9.77 -13.90
C PRO A 15 -3.87 -9.15 -14.71
N ALA A 16 -3.67 -7.85 -14.57
CA ALA A 16 -2.40 -7.26 -14.94
C ALA A 16 -1.38 -7.87 -13.97
N LEU A 17 -0.93 -9.09 -14.26
CA LEU A 17 0.23 -9.70 -13.65
C LEU A 17 1.40 -8.86 -14.17
N ALA A 18 1.62 -7.74 -13.48
CA ALA A 18 2.84 -6.98 -13.56
C ALA A 18 3.98 -7.99 -13.38
N GLN A 19 4.83 -8.05 -14.41
CA GLN A 19 5.90 -9.02 -14.54
C GLN A 19 6.69 -9.10 -13.24
N THR A 20 6.56 -10.23 -12.54
CA THR A 20 7.33 -10.55 -11.34
C THR A 20 8.74 -10.94 -11.80
N THR A 21 9.54 -9.95 -12.20
CA THR A 21 10.97 -10.13 -12.48
C THR A 21 11.77 -9.57 -11.31
N GLY A 22 12.16 -10.48 -10.42
CA GLY A 22 13.41 -10.43 -9.67
C GLY A 22 13.57 -9.29 -8.67
N SER A 23 13.20 -9.52 -7.41
CA SER A 23 14.11 -9.40 -6.26
C SER A 23 13.34 -9.46 -4.95
N ILE A 24 14.05 -9.82 -3.89
CA ILE A 24 13.62 -10.14 -2.52
C ILE A 24 13.09 -8.88 -1.77
N MET A 25 12.71 -7.83 -2.52
CA MET A 25 12.10 -6.58 -2.06
C MET A 25 10.77 -6.24 -2.77
N SER A 26 10.23 -7.19 -3.53
CA SER A 26 8.92 -7.09 -4.23
C SER A 26 7.72 -7.26 -3.29
N CYS A 27 7.85 -6.93 -2.00
CA CYS A 27 6.69 -6.93 -1.11
C CYS A 27 5.93 -5.62 -1.25
N GLU A 28 4.61 -5.68 -1.14
CA GLU A 28 3.72 -4.53 -1.27
C GLU A 28 3.15 -4.14 0.10
N ILE A 29 3.03 -2.84 0.35
CA ILE A 29 2.43 -2.27 1.56
C ILE A 29 1.19 -1.47 1.14
N PRO A 30 -0.03 -1.97 1.45
CA PRO A 30 -1.24 -1.19 1.24
C PRO A 30 -1.32 -0.05 2.25
N ILE A 31 -1.77 1.11 1.78
CA ILE A 31 -2.01 2.30 2.59
C ILE A 31 -3.36 2.87 2.19
N PRO A 32 -4.36 2.91 3.07
CA PRO A 32 -4.37 2.33 4.42
C PRO A 32 -4.45 0.80 4.32
N ASP A 33 -4.46 0.12 5.46
CA ASP A 33 -4.80 -1.31 5.51
C ASP A 33 -6.20 -1.53 4.86
N PRO A 34 -6.44 -2.64 4.15
CA PRO A 34 -7.72 -2.90 3.47
C PRO A 34 -8.95 -2.72 4.36
N GLY A 35 -8.84 -3.04 5.66
CA GLY A 35 -9.92 -2.83 6.64
C GLY A 35 -10.25 -1.36 6.92
N MET A 36 -9.37 -0.43 6.55
CA MET A 36 -9.54 1.02 6.69
C MET A 36 -9.54 1.73 5.34
N SER A 37 -9.78 1.00 4.25
CA SER A 37 -9.90 1.56 2.90
C SER A 37 -10.94 2.70 2.83
N GLY A 38 -10.66 3.73 2.03
CA GLY A 38 -11.49 4.93 1.92
C GLY A 38 -11.13 6.07 2.87
N ASN A 39 -10.26 5.82 3.85
CA ASN A 39 -9.70 6.85 4.73
C ASN A 39 -8.39 7.45 4.17
N PHE A 40 -8.01 8.59 4.73
CA PHE A 40 -6.83 9.38 4.36
C PHE A 40 -5.73 9.22 5.41
N ILE A 41 -4.52 9.64 5.07
CA ILE A 41 -3.35 9.57 5.96
C ILE A 41 -2.96 10.98 6.38
N ALA A 42 -3.05 11.26 7.68
CA ALA A 42 -2.58 12.53 8.25
C ALA A 42 -1.04 12.60 8.23
N PRO A 43 -0.45 13.80 8.36
CA PRO A 43 1.02 13.98 8.33
C PRO A 43 1.76 13.15 9.39
N ASP A 44 1.12 12.88 10.52
CA ASP A 44 1.66 12.07 11.59
C ASP A 44 1.59 10.55 11.32
N GLY A 45 0.93 10.13 10.23
CA GLY A 45 0.71 8.74 9.86
C GLY A 45 -0.54 8.12 10.48
N SER A 46 -1.44 8.90 11.09
CA SER A 46 -2.75 8.40 11.52
C SER A 46 -3.71 8.27 10.35
N VAL A 47 -4.63 7.31 10.46
CA VAL A 47 -5.72 7.13 9.50
C VAL A 47 -6.88 8.02 9.92
N VAL A 48 -7.31 8.92 9.05
CA VAL A 48 -8.33 9.94 9.32
C VAL A 48 -9.41 9.95 8.24
N PRO A 49 -10.62 10.44 8.53
CA PRO A 49 -11.68 10.57 7.53
C PRO A 49 -11.25 11.44 6.34
N PRO A 50 -11.83 11.21 5.14
CA PRO A 50 -11.64 12.12 4.02
C PRO A 50 -12.12 13.54 4.37
N GLY A 51 -11.39 14.55 3.90
CA GLY A 51 -11.69 15.96 4.17
C GLY A 51 -11.03 16.53 5.43
N THR A 52 -10.27 15.73 6.19
CA THR A 52 -9.42 16.27 7.27
C THR A 52 -8.34 17.20 6.68
N PRO A 53 -8.22 18.45 7.16
CA PRO A 53 -7.22 19.40 6.68
C PRO A 53 -5.79 18.86 6.81
N GLY A 54 -5.00 18.96 5.74
CA GLY A 54 -3.62 18.49 5.71
C GLY A 54 -3.44 16.97 5.62
N ALA A 55 -4.53 16.20 5.53
CA ALA A 55 -4.45 14.78 5.26
C ALA A 55 -4.28 14.48 3.77
N PHE A 56 -3.53 13.43 3.47
CA PHE A 56 -3.25 13.00 2.12
C PHE A 56 -4.16 11.85 1.70
N PRO A 57 -4.66 11.83 0.46
CA PRO A 57 -5.38 10.67 -0.05
C PRO A 57 -4.46 9.45 -0.03
N PRO A 58 -5.01 8.24 0.09
CA PRO A 58 -4.20 7.04 -0.01
C PRO A 58 -3.58 6.90 -1.39
N PRO A 59 -2.39 6.27 -1.49
CA PRO A 59 -1.74 6.03 -2.76
C PRO A 59 -2.66 5.16 -3.65
N GLY A 60 -2.83 5.55 -4.91
CA GLY A 60 -3.63 4.79 -5.89
C GLY A 60 -3.07 3.41 -6.27
N ARG A 61 -2.00 2.98 -5.60
CA ARG A 61 -1.37 1.66 -5.70
C ARG A 61 -0.79 1.28 -4.33
N ASN A 62 -0.57 -0.01 -4.12
CA ASN A 62 0.24 -0.43 -2.99
C ASN A 62 1.68 0.08 -3.18
N LEU A 63 2.33 0.46 -2.07
CA LEU A 63 3.70 0.92 -2.13
C LEU A 63 4.65 -0.27 -2.17
N VAL A 64 5.67 -0.19 -3.01
CA VAL A 64 6.66 -1.26 -3.15
C VAL A 64 7.68 -1.15 -2.02
N GLY A 65 8.05 -2.29 -1.44
CA GLY A 65 8.96 -2.36 -0.29
C GLY A 65 10.31 -1.71 -0.54
N GLU A 66 10.83 -1.76 -1.76
CA GLU A 66 12.05 -1.05 -2.17
C GLU A 66 11.89 0.48 -2.07
N GLU A 67 10.80 1.05 -2.62
CA GLU A 67 10.52 2.49 -2.54
C GLU A 67 10.35 2.94 -1.09
N VAL A 68 9.66 2.14 -0.29
CA VAL A 68 9.44 2.38 1.13
C VAL A 68 10.75 2.29 1.90
N ARG A 69 11.59 1.30 1.60
CA ARG A 69 12.92 1.14 2.19
C ARG A 69 13.78 2.37 1.91
N ASP A 70 13.87 2.79 0.66
CA ASP A 70 14.65 3.94 0.25
C ASP A 70 14.16 5.21 0.95
N ALA A 71 12.84 5.43 0.99
CA ALA A 71 12.23 6.55 1.70
C ALA A 71 12.51 6.51 3.21
N LEU A 72 12.44 5.32 3.84
CA LEU A 72 12.75 5.14 5.27
C LEU A 72 14.25 5.27 5.58
N GLN A 73 15.15 5.01 4.63
CA GLN A 73 16.60 5.10 4.82
C GLN A 73 17.12 6.51 4.54
N SER A 74 16.73 7.10 3.41
CA SER A 74 17.17 8.43 2.97
C SER A 74 16.36 9.57 3.58
N GLY A 75 15.18 9.28 4.14
CA GLY A 75 14.20 10.32 4.50
C GLY A 75 13.59 11.01 3.29
N GLY A 76 13.76 10.44 2.09
CA GLY A 76 13.35 11.00 0.82
C GLY A 76 11.86 10.81 0.49
N SER A 77 11.53 11.09 -0.77
CA SER A 77 10.18 10.90 -1.30
C SER A 77 10.00 9.50 -1.89
N ILE A 78 8.78 8.98 -1.78
CA ILE A 78 8.35 7.76 -2.47
C ILE A 78 8.08 8.14 -3.93
N ARG A 79 8.47 7.26 -4.85
CA ARG A 79 8.36 7.51 -6.30
C ARG A 79 6.93 7.88 -6.70
N GLY A 80 6.78 9.04 -7.33
CA GLY A 80 5.48 9.55 -7.80
C GLY A 80 4.63 10.25 -6.74
N TYR A 81 5.17 10.49 -5.54
CA TYR A 81 4.51 11.26 -4.48
C TYR A 81 5.39 12.44 -4.04
N GLY A 82 4.75 13.50 -3.56
CA GLY A 82 5.45 14.66 -3.00
C GLY A 82 6.16 14.32 -1.68
N TYR A 83 7.05 15.21 -1.23
CA TYR A 83 7.80 15.03 0.02
C TYR A 83 6.89 14.85 1.25
N GLU A 84 5.94 15.76 1.45
CA GLU A 84 5.04 15.74 2.62
C GLU A 84 4.12 14.52 2.63
N GLN A 85 3.60 14.15 1.46
CA GLN A 85 2.79 12.96 1.28
C GLN A 85 3.59 11.68 1.56
N SER A 86 4.84 11.64 1.11
CA SER A 86 5.74 10.53 1.39
C SER A 86 6.08 10.42 2.88
N GLN A 87 6.24 11.54 3.57
CA GLN A 87 6.42 11.57 5.03
C GLN A 87 5.18 11.03 5.75
N ALA A 88 3.98 11.45 5.35
CA ALA A 88 2.74 10.92 5.91
C ALA A 88 2.63 9.39 5.76
N TYR A 89 2.93 8.86 4.56
CA TYR A 89 2.92 7.43 4.30
C TYR A 89 4.00 6.68 5.07
N THR A 90 5.23 7.17 5.12
CA THR A 90 6.30 6.54 5.89
C THR A 90 6.01 6.56 7.40
N ASN A 91 5.38 7.62 7.91
CA ASN A 91 4.90 7.68 9.29
C ASN A 91 3.80 6.64 9.56
N TYR A 92 2.86 6.45 8.63
CA TYR A 92 1.87 5.37 8.72
C TYR A 92 2.55 3.98 8.74
N ILE A 93 3.51 3.75 7.85
CA ILE A 93 4.24 2.48 7.74
C ILE A 93 5.01 2.16 9.03
N ARG A 94 5.63 3.16 9.66
CA ARG A 94 6.34 3.00 10.95
C ARG A 94 5.41 2.56 12.08
N ARG A 95 4.11 2.83 11.95
CA ARG A 95 3.06 2.49 12.93
C ARG A 95 2.38 1.15 12.65
N LEU A 96 2.71 0.47 11.55
CA LEU A 96 2.13 -0.83 11.24
C LEU A 96 2.36 -1.80 12.40
N GLN A 97 1.30 -2.51 12.78
CA GLN A 97 1.31 -3.49 13.86
C GLN A 97 1.17 -4.91 13.31
N THR A 98 1.56 -5.89 14.12
CA THR A 98 1.36 -7.32 13.83
C THR A 98 -0.11 -7.60 13.53
N GLY A 99 -0.40 -8.22 12.39
CA GLY A 99 -1.76 -8.49 11.92
C GLY A 99 -2.27 -7.54 10.84
N MET A 100 -1.58 -6.43 10.57
CA MET A 100 -1.85 -5.57 9.43
C MET A 100 -1.18 -6.12 8.16
N SER A 101 -1.85 -5.98 7.03
CA SER A 101 -1.45 -6.54 5.73
C SER A 101 -0.04 -6.09 5.26
N GLY A 102 0.37 -4.87 5.58
CA GLY A 102 1.69 -4.33 5.24
C GLY A 102 2.81 -4.62 6.24
N PHE A 103 2.50 -5.16 7.43
CA PHE A 103 3.45 -5.28 8.53
C PHE A 103 4.61 -6.23 8.21
N THR A 104 4.32 -7.38 7.60
CA THR A 104 5.36 -8.37 7.26
C THR A 104 6.40 -7.78 6.31
N CYS A 105 5.97 -7.01 5.31
CA CYS A 105 6.89 -6.32 4.39
C CYS A 105 7.74 -5.29 5.14
N TYR A 106 7.11 -4.46 5.98
CA TYR A 106 7.83 -3.49 6.80
C TYR A 106 8.86 -4.16 7.74
N ALA A 107 8.49 -5.26 8.40
CA ALA A 107 9.39 -6.02 9.26
C ALA A 107 10.61 -6.56 8.49
N SER A 108 10.41 -7.11 7.29
CA SER A 108 11.52 -7.54 6.42
C SER A 108 12.44 -6.38 6.03
N ILE A 109 11.89 -5.20 5.76
CA ILE A 109 12.69 -3.99 5.48
C ILE A 109 13.52 -3.61 6.70
N GLN A 110 12.95 -3.63 7.91
CA GLN A 110 13.66 -3.31 9.15
C GLN A 110 14.79 -4.30 9.45
N MET A 111 14.57 -5.60 9.24
CA MET A 111 15.61 -6.62 9.42
C MET A 111 16.79 -6.44 8.47
N SER A 112 16.55 -5.99 7.23
CA SER A 112 17.61 -5.71 6.25
C SER A 112 18.44 -4.46 6.55
N ARG A 113 18.09 -3.67 7.59
CA ARG A 113 18.86 -2.50 8.01
C ARG A 113 19.94 -2.83 9.04
N GLY A 114 19.91 -4.03 9.62
CA GLY A 114 20.95 -4.56 10.53
C GLY A 114 21.99 -5.35 9.78
#